data_AF-A0A4R0HKK3-F1
#
_entry.id   AF-A0A4R0HKK3-F1
#
_cell.length_a   1.000
_cell.length_b   1.000
_cell.length_c   1.000
_cell.angle_alpha   90.00
_cell.angle_beta   90.00
_cell.angle_gamma   90.00
#
_symmetry.space_group_name_H-M   'P 1'
#
loop_
_entity.id
_entity.type
_entity.pdbx_description
1 polymer ?
#
loop_
_entity_poly.entity_id
_entity_poly.type
_entity_poly.pdbx_seq_one_letter_code
_entity_poly.pdbx_strand_id
1 'polypeptide(L)'
;MNEVLERGPEIPAGTWEHDWVSSVVAKAAEYAGRPSRWNGKLYEQPGPVAGICLPDGSMTISREHVLDPARPAYTSDRTLTHDERFAAASATTMAVFNARLSMSEVGDDSVPGATPIQSLEDVALENARCDQFSREYSGRIAESMTEQSLPLGAQAPAFPAYSAATDRLMYSLGGDLGMNRDQLGDLIDSTARTQRFNAIADRALDRQVGGLIPESHRAQLREDLTGPLRRGLGGLTMTEMSELTNPGSKQRWGWDSGQVTATEFGSNLDDITDHYESWNAEHPDIEPPELPDSLRDTFRDREEATRQDWASKGWPAQRPVAGREKEYYERLPEQLYPNAREQEIAKLQQFLWSHTAPSQRNDSAVDAGGRPDNVRQIGSARKPDRGIE
;
A
#
# COMPACT_ATOMS: atom_id res chain seq x y z
N MET A 1 4.22 17.73 -9.02
CA MET A 1 3.49 18.06 -10.26
C MET A 1 2.53 16.91 -10.48
N ASN A 2 1.22 17.16 -10.35
CA ASN A 2 0.18 16.13 -10.57
C ASN A 2 0.15 15.80 -12.06
N GLU A 3 0.86 14.76 -12.48
CA GLU A 3 0.46 14.03 -13.68
C GLU A 3 -0.90 13.42 -13.35
N VAL A 4 -1.95 14.13 -13.76
CA VAL A 4 -3.26 13.53 -13.97
C VAL A 4 -2.98 12.27 -14.77
N LEU A 5 -3.23 11.09 -14.18
CA LEU A 5 -3.18 9.81 -14.88
C LEU A 5 -4.10 9.95 -16.10
N GLU A 6 -3.52 10.30 -17.25
CA GLU A 6 -4.25 10.46 -18.49
C GLU A 6 -4.83 9.08 -18.80
N ARG A 7 -6.14 8.95 -18.67
CA ARG A 7 -6.83 7.77 -19.17
C ARG A 7 -6.75 7.86 -20.69
N GLY A 8 -6.38 6.77 -21.33
CA GLY A 8 -6.53 6.63 -22.78
C GLY A 8 -8.01 6.60 -23.18
N PRO A 9 -8.31 6.34 -24.47
CA PRO A 9 -9.68 6.21 -24.93
C PRO A 9 -10.44 5.14 -24.16
N GLU A 10 -11.75 5.35 -24.01
CA GLU A 10 -12.64 4.35 -23.42
C GLU A 10 -12.71 3.12 -24.32
N ILE A 11 -12.65 1.94 -23.70
CA ILE A 11 -12.86 0.65 -24.34
C ILE A 11 -14.36 0.32 -24.17
N PRO A 12 -15.17 0.39 -25.25
CA PRO A 12 -16.62 0.27 -25.12
C PRO A 12 -17.07 -1.14 -24.70
N ALA A 13 -18.18 -1.20 -23.96
CA ALA A 13 -18.87 -2.47 -23.68
C ALA A 13 -19.30 -3.18 -24.97
N GLY A 14 -19.28 -4.53 -24.96
CA GLY A 14 -19.57 -5.36 -26.13
C GLY A 14 -18.39 -5.52 -27.10
N THR A 15 -17.21 -5.00 -26.73
CA THR A 15 -15.94 -5.37 -27.38
C THR A 15 -15.33 -6.57 -26.66
N TRP A 16 -14.54 -7.37 -27.37
CA TRP A 16 -13.89 -8.53 -26.75
C TRP A 16 -12.98 -8.11 -25.57
N GLU A 17 -12.32 -6.95 -25.69
CA GLU A 17 -11.47 -6.39 -24.63
C GLU A 17 -12.27 -6.19 -23.34
N HIS A 18 -13.42 -5.51 -23.45
CA HIS A 18 -14.28 -5.20 -22.31
C HIS A 18 -14.90 -6.45 -21.72
N ASP A 19 -15.45 -7.32 -22.57
CA ASP A 19 -16.14 -8.54 -22.15
C ASP A 19 -15.18 -9.51 -21.43
N TRP A 20 -13.93 -9.60 -21.90
CA TRP A 20 -12.89 -10.40 -21.26
C TRP A 20 -12.49 -9.83 -19.89
N VAL A 21 -12.19 -8.53 -19.79
CA VAL A 21 -11.88 -7.89 -18.51
C VAL A 21 -13.05 -8.01 -17.53
N SER A 22 -14.28 -7.86 -18.02
CA SER A 22 -15.49 -8.03 -17.22
C SER A 22 -15.62 -9.43 -16.64
N SER A 23 -15.34 -10.44 -17.47
CA SER A 23 -15.33 -11.85 -17.04
C SER A 23 -14.24 -12.12 -15.99
N VAL A 24 -13.04 -11.56 -16.18
CA VAL A 24 -11.94 -11.63 -15.20
C VAL A 24 -12.36 -11.01 -13.86
N VAL A 25 -12.94 -9.80 -13.88
CA VAL A 25 -13.38 -9.11 -12.67
C VAL A 25 -14.47 -9.90 -11.94
N ALA A 26 -15.46 -10.41 -12.68
CA ALA A 26 -16.53 -11.21 -12.11
C ALA A 26 -16.00 -12.50 -11.45
N LYS A 27 -15.09 -13.23 -12.13
CA LYS A 27 -14.49 -14.45 -11.59
C LYS A 27 -13.56 -14.19 -10.42
N ALA A 28 -12.78 -13.13 -10.49
CA ALA A 28 -11.94 -12.73 -9.37
C ALA A 28 -12.79 -12.36 -8.13
N ALA A 29 -13.93 -11.69 -8.32
CA ALA A 29 -14.86 -11.36 -7.23
C ALA A 29 -15.50 -12.61 -6.61
N GLU A 30 -15.83 -13.60 -7.43
CA GLU A 30 -16.30 -14.92 -7.00
C GLU A 30 -15.27 -15.61 -6.09
N TYR A 31 -14.01 -15.71 -6.52
CA TYR A 31 -12.94 -16.34 -5.74
C TYR A 31 -12.57 -15.55 -4.48
N ALA A 32 -12.62 -14.23 -4.53
CA ALA A 32 -12.33 -13.38 -3.38
C ALA A 32 -13.50 -13.33 -2.36
N GLY A 33 -14.68 -13.87 -2.71
CA GLY A 33 -15.87 -13.86 -1.86
C GLY A 33 -16.43 -12.47 -1.59
N ARG A 34 -16.12 -11.48 -2.44
CA ARG A 34 -16.42 -10.06 -2.20
C ARG A 34 -16.72 -9.32 -3.51
N PRO A 35 -17.62 -8.33 -3.48
CA PRO A 35 -17.95 -7.57 -4.68
C PRO A 35 -16.78 -6.69 -5.12
N SER A 36 -16.66 -6.51 -6.44
CA SER A 36 -15.80 -5.47 -7.02
C SER A 36 -16.51 -4.11 -6.96
N ARG A 37 -15.76 -3.04 -6.72
CA ARG A 37 -16.23 -1.65 -6.86
C ARG A 37 -16.11 -1.12 -8.29
N TRP A 38 -15.70 -1.97 -9.25
CA TRP A 38 -15.59 -1.57 -10.64
C TRP A 38 -16.97 -1.20 -11.19
N ASN A 39 -17.08 0.01 -11.74
CA ASN A 39 -18.33 0.57 -12.26
C ASN A 39 -18.63 0.19 -13.73
N GLY A 40 -17.83 -0.71 -14.29
CA GLY A 40 -17.94 -1.17 -15.68
C GLY A 40 -17.28 -0.25 -16.72
N LYS A 41 -16.71 0.90 -16.32
CA LYS A 41 -15.95 1.75 -17.25
C LYS A 41 -14.51 1.29 -17.36
N LEU A 42 -14.08 1.01 -18.59
CA LEU A 42 -12.73 0.55 -18.92
C LEU A 42 -12.07 1.53 -19.88
N TYR A 43 -10.83 1.90 -19.60
CA TYR A 43 -10.04 2.80 -20.44
C TYR A 43 -8.70 2.15 -20.80
N GLU A 44 -8.10 2.59 -21.90
CA GLU A 44 -6.71 2.22 -22.19
C GLU A 44 -5.75 2.87 -21.19
N GLN A 45 -4.78 2.10 -20.69
CA GLN A 45 -3.68 2.61 -19.87
C GLN A 45 -2.52 3.04 -20.78
N PRO A 46 -2.12 4.32 -20.78
CA PRO A 46 -0.90 4.76 -21.46
C PRO A 46 0.35 4.40 -20.65
N GLY A 47 1.48 4.31 -21.35
CA GLY A 47 2.79 4.08 -20.73
C GLY A 47 3.01 2.64 -20.27
N PRO A 48 4.04 2.40 -19.44
CA PRO A 48 4.55 1.06 -19.15
C PRO A 48 3.77 0.31 -18.06
N VAL A 49 2.68 0.88 -17.54
CA VAL A 49 1.90 0.27 -16.44
C VAL A 49 0.83 -0.66 -17.01
N ALA A 50 0.65 -1.84 -16.42
CA ALA A 50 -0.31 -2.83 -16.90
C ALA A 50 -1.78 -2.40 -16.75
N GLY A 51 -2.09 -1.58 -15.74
CA GLY A 51 -3.43 -1.09 -15.45
C GLY A 51 -3.51 -0.47 -14.06
N ILE A 52 -4.61 0.23 -13.77
CA ILE A 52 -4.88 0.89 -12.49
C ILE A 52 -6.38 0.81 -12.20
N CYS A 53 -6.74 0.57 -10.93
CA CYS A 53 -8.12 0.80 -10.46
C CYS A 53 -8.22 2.19 -9.82
N LEU A 54 -9.09 3.04 -10.38
CA LEU A 54 -9.19 4.44 -9.98
C LEU A 54 -10.16 4.65 -8.82
N PRO A 55 -10.06 5.78 -8.10
CA PRO A 55 -10.94 6.07 -6.96
C PRO A 55 -12.44 6.11 -7.33
N ASP A 56 -12.77 6.56 -8.55
CA ASP A 56 -14.14 6.63 -9.07
C ASP A 56 -14.75 5.26 -9.47
N GLY A 57 -13.99 4.18 -9.27
CA GLY A 57 -14.39 2.82 -9.61
C GLY A 57 -14.21 2.47 -11.09
N SER A 58 -13.62 3.34 -11.92
CA SER A 58 -13.19 2.95 -13.27
C SER A 58 -11.85 2.20 -13.24
N MET A 59 -11.57 1.45 -14.31
CA MET A 59 -10.29 0.76 -14.48
C MET A 59 -9.61 1.18 -15.78
N THR A 60 -8.29 1.22 -15.76
CA THR A 60 -7.45 1.31 -16.94
C THR A 60 -6.73 -0.01 -17.17
N ILE A 61 -6.47 -0.38 -18.42
CA ILE A 61 -5.70 -1.58 -18.76
C ILE A 61 -4.85 -1.35 -20.00
N SER A 62 -3.61 -1.85 -20.00
CA SER A 62 -2.68 -1.64 -21.10
C SER A 62 -3.04 -2.54 -22.28
N ARG A 63 -3.20 -1.93 -23.45
CA ARG A 63 -3.42 -2.68 -24.68
C ARG A 63 -2.18 -3.50 -25.04
N GLU A 64 -1.01 -2.86 -25.03
CA GLU A 64 0.27 -3.47 -25.41
C GLU A 64 0.69 -4.60 -24.46
N HIS A 65 0.52 -4.41 -23.15
CA HIS A 65 1.07 -5.33 -22.15
C HIS A 65 0.06 -6.37 -21.65
N VAL A 66 -1.24 -6.15 -21.86
CA VAL A 66 -2.29 -7.04 -21.33
C VAL A 66 -3.26 -7.50 -22.42
N LEU A 67 -3.96 -6.59 -23.10
CA LEU A 67 -5.02 -6.99 -24.02
C LEU A 67 -4.48 -7.74 -25.24
N ASP A 68 -3.54 -7.17 -25.97
CA ASP A 68 -3.02 -7.80 -27.19
C ASP A 68 -2.29 -9.12 -26.93
N PRO A 69 -1.50 -9.28 -25.84
CA PRO A 69 -0.97 -10.58 -25.45
C PRO A 69 -2.03 -11.61 -25.03
N ALA A 70 -3.15 -11.20 -24.43
CA ALA A 70 -4.23 -12.11 -24.03
C ALA A 70 -5.08 -12.54 -25.23
N ARG A 71 -5.33 -11.64 -26.19
CA ARG A 71 -6.27 -11.82 -27.30
C ARG A 71 -6.18 -13.20 -27.98
N PRO A 72 -5.00 -13.71 -28.39
CA PRO A 72 -4.92 -15.00 -29.08
C PRO A 72 -5.52 -16.16 -28.27
N ALA A 73 -5.42 -16.13 -26.94
CA ALA A 73 -5.91 -17.20 -26.08
C ALA A 73 -7.43 -17.24 -25.94
N TYR A 74 -8.11 -16.11 -26.17
CA TYR A 74 -9.53 -15.96 -25.87
C TYR A 74 -10.39 -15.68 -27.11
N THR A 75 -9.77 -15.38 -28.27
CA THR A 75 -10.51 -15.09 -29.51
C THR A 75 -10.08 -15.94 -30.70
N SER A 76 -9.08 -16.81 -30.57
CA SER A 76 -8.53 -17.56 -31.70
C SER A 76 -8.87 -19.05 -31.64
N ASP A 77 -9.25 -19.60 -32.79
CA ASP A 77 -9.61 -21.01 -32.95
C ASP A 77 -8.38 -21.92 -33.13
N ARG A 78 -7.18 -21.35 -33.19
CA ARG A 78 -5.93 -22.10 -33.39
C ARG A 78 -5.26 -22.43 -32.07
N THR A 79 -4.45 -23.48 -32.08
CA THR A 79 -3.51 -23.75 -30.98
C THR A 79 -2.46 -22.64 -30.91
N LEU A 80 -2.23 -22.15 -29.68
CA LEU A 80 -1.19 -21.15 -29.43
C LEU A 80 0.22 -21.73 -29.50
N THR A 81 1.16 -20.90 -29.94
CA THR A 81 2.58 -21.21 -29.82
C THR A 81 3.01 -21.20 -28.35
N HIS A 82 4.24 -21.65 -28.07
CA HIS A 82 4.78 -21.60 -26.71
C HIS A 82 4.83 -20.16 -26.16
N ASP A 83 5.37 -19.23 -26.95
CA ASP A 83 5.55 -17.84 -26.54
C ASP A 83 4.22 -17.12 -26.34
N GLU A 84 3.23 -17.38 -27.20
CA GLU A 84 1.88 -16.83 -27.06
C GLU A 84 1.19 -17.31 -25.79
N ARG A 85 1.38 -18.57 -25.40
CA ARG A 85 0.83 -19.08 -24.13
C ARG A 85 1.47 -18.40 -22.93
N PHE A 86 2.78 -18.18 -22.95
CA PHE A 86 3.46 -17.45 -21.88
C PHE A 86 3.01 -15.99 -21.80
N ALA A 87 2.88 -15.32 -22.95
CA ALA A 87 2.41 -13.94 -23.02
C ALA A 87 0.96 -13.80 -22.51
N ALA A 88 0.06 -14.70 -22.96
CA ALA A 88 -1.32 -14.74 -22.49
C ALA A 88 -1.44 -15.08 -21.00
N ALA A 89 -0.57 -15.96 -20.48
CA ALA A 89 -0.50 -16.26 -19.06
C ALA A 89 -0.13 -15.00 -18.25
N SER A 90 0.97 -14.32 -18.59
CA SER A 90 1.39 -13.10 -17.90
C SER A 90 0.32 -12.00 -17.96
N ALA A 91 -0.31 -11.81 -19.12
CA ALA A 91 -1.41 -10.86 -19.27
C ALA A 91 -2.63 -11.22 -18.41
N THR A 92 -3.01 -12.51 -18.35
CA THR A 92 -4.10 -12.96 -17.49
C THR A 92 -3.78 -12.72 -16.02
N THR A 93 -2.55 -13.03 -15.57
CA THR A 93 -2.09 -12.73 -14.21
C THR A 93 -2.22 -11.25 -13.87
N MET A 94 -1.83 -10.36 -14.79
CA MET A 94 -1.94 -8.91 -14.58
C MET A 94 -3.38 -8.40 -14.62
N ALA A 95 -4.25 -8.98 -15.45
CA ALA A 95 -5.67 -8.66 -15.43
C ALA A 95 -6.33 -9.07 -14.10
N VAL A 96 -6.01 -10.26 -13.57
CA VAL A 96 -6.49 -10.73 -12.27
C VAL A 96 -5.94 -9.88 -11.13
N PHE A 97 -4.67 -9.49 -11.19
CA PHE A 97 -4.06 -8.56 -10.25
C PHE A 97 -4.84 -7.24 -10.19
N ASN A 98 -5.12 -6.64 -11.35
CA ASN A 98 -5.88 -5.38 -11.43
C ASN A 98 -7.33 -5.54 -10.99
N ALA A 99 -7.97 -6.67 -11.33
CA ALA A 99 -9.29 -7.00 -10.83
C ALA A 99 -9.29 -7.06 -9.30
N ARG A 100 -8.28 -7.67 -8.68
CA ARG A 100 -8.19 -7.77 -7.21
C ARG A 100 -8.07 -6.40 -6.53
N LEU A 101 -7.39 -5.42 -7.14
CA LEU A 101 -7.34 -4.03 -6.64
C LEU A 101 -8.73 -3.39 -6.53
N SER A 102 -9.66 -3.77 -7.42
CA SER A 102 -11.03 -3.23 -7.40
C SER A 102 -11.89 -3.75 -6.24
N MET A 103 -11.42 -4.74 -5.50
CA MET A 103 -12.15 -5.34 -4.36
C MET A 103 -11.69 -4.80 -3.01
N SER A 104 -10.63 -4.00 -3.00
CA SER A 104 -10.14 -3.36 -1.79
C SER A 104 -10.91 -2.05 -1.58
N GLU A 105 -11.63 -1.97 -0.46
CA GLU A 105 -12.21 -0.73 0.02
C GLU A 105 -11.10 0.24 0.39
N VAL A 106 -11.22 1.50 -0.01
CA VAL A 106 -10.20 2.52 0.21
C VAL A 106 -10.18 2.94 1.69
N GLY A 107 -11.35 3.29 2.25
CA GLY A 107 -11.47 3.83 3.60
C GLY A 107 -11.27 5.35 3.65
N ASP A 108 -11.56 5.94 4.80
CA ASP A 108 -11.30 7.36 5.10
C ASP A 108 -9.84 7.51 5.56
N ASP A 109 -9.09 8.41 4.93
CA ASP A 109 -7.69 8.70 5.27
C ASP A 109 -7.54 9.86 6.27
N SER A 110 -8.66 10.50 6.65
CA SER A 110 -8.68 11.58 7.65
C SER A 110 -8.81 11.09 9.09
N VAL A 111 -9.13 9.81 9.30
CA VAL A 111 -9.28 9.24 10.64
C VAL A 111 -7.91 9.02 11.31
N PRO A 112 -7.83 9.09 12.66
CA PRO A 112 -6.56 8.94 13.37
C PRO A 112 -5.83 7.63 13.06
N GLY A 113 -4.53 7.72 12.80
CA GLY A 113 -3.69 6.57 12.47
C GLY A 113 -3.99 5.96 11.10
N ALA A 114 -4.81 6.58 10.24
CA ALA A 114 -4.98 6.11 8.88
C ALA A 114 -3.64 6.08 8.13
N THR A 115 -3.44 5.03 7.34
CA THR A 115 -2.37 4.99 6.35
C THR A 115 -2.86 5.69 5.08
N PRO A 116 -2.19 6.76 4.61
CA PRO A 116 -2.60 7.45 3.39
C PRO A 116 -2.61 6.50 2.19
N ILE A 117 -3.63 6.66 1.34
CA ILE A 117 -3.74 5.89 0.10
C ILE A 117 -2.59 6.29 -0.83
N GLN A 118 -1.98 5.30 -1.49
CA GLN A 118 -0.78 5.45 -2.31
C GLN A 118 0.49 5.85 -1.56
N SER A 119 0.47 5.83 -0.21
CA SER A 119 1.71 5.79 0.56
C SER A 119 2.51 4.53 0.22
N LEU A 120 3.82 4.56 0.47
CA LEU A 120 4.72 3.47 0.09
C LEU A 120 4.33 2.14 0.74
N GLU A 121 3.93 2.18 2.01
CA GLU A 121 3.49 1.04 2.78
C GLU A 121 2.13 0.49 2.32
N ASP A 122 1.20 1.35 1.90
CA ASP A 122 -0.09 0.94 1.31
C ASP A 122 0.13 0.27 -0.05
N VAL A 123 0.95 0.87 -0.92
CA VAL A 123 1.32 0.27 -2.21
C VAL A 123 2.00 -1.08 -2.01
N ALA A 124 2.95 -1.18 -1.09
CA ALA A 124 3.67 -2.41 -0.81
C ALA A 124 2.72 -3.53 -0.36
N LEU A 125 1.85 -3.25 0.62
CA LEU A 125 0.89 -4.22 1.13
C LEU A 125 -0.15 -4.61 0.06
N GLU A 126 -0.76 -3.63 -0.60
CA GLU A 126 -1.82 -3.87 -1.59
C GLU A 126 -1.28 -4.66 -2.79
N ASN A 127 -0.09 -4.31 -3.31
CA ASN A 127 0.51 -5.04 -4.41
C ASN A 127 0.89 -6.47 -4.00
N ALA A 128 1.43 -6.69 -2.79
CA ALA A 128 1.73 -8.02 -2.31
C ALA A 128 0.47 -8.90 -2.19
N ARG A 129 -0.64 -8.35 -1.66
CA ARG A 129 -1.92 -9.07 -1.56
C ARG A 129 -2.50 -9.38 -2.95
N CYS A 130 -2.43 -8.45 -3.89
CA CYS A 130 -2.89 -8.67 -5.26
C CYS A 130 -2.01 -9.69 -6.02
N ASP A 131 -0.69 -9.69 -5.79
CA ASP A 131 0.23 -10.68 -6.37
C ASP A 131 -0.01 -12.08 -5.81
N GLN A 132 -0.21 -12.21 -4.50
CA GLN A 132 -0.56 -13.49 -3.88
C GLN A 132 -1.87 -14.04 -4.47
N PHE A 133 -2.91 -13.20 -4.56
CA PHE A 133 -4.20 -13.59 -5.11
C PHE A 133 -4.09 -14.00 -6.58
N SER A 134 -3.39 -13.21 -7.40
CA SER A 134 -3.25 -13.51 -8.83
C SER A 134 -2.49 -14.82 -9.04
N ARG A 135 -1.44 -15.09 -8.27
CA ARG A 135 -0.70 -16.36 -8.36
C ARG A 135 -1.54 -17.58 -7.97
N GLU A 136 -2.44 -17.41 -6.99
CA GLU A 136 -3.31 -18.50 -6.54
C GLU A 136 -4.45 -18.79 -7.52
N TYR A 137 -5.08 -17.73 -8.07
CA TYR A 137 -6.35 -17.86 -8.78
C TYR A 137 -6.29 -17.67 -10.29
N SER A 138 -5.21 -17.09 -10.86
CA SER A 138 -5.18 -16.80 -12.31
C SER A 138 -5.33 -18.06 -13.16
N GLY A 139 -4.74 -19.18 -12.75
CA GLY A 139 -4.91 -20.48 -13.43
C GLY A 139 -6.37 -20.90 -13.51
N ARG A 140 -7.06 -20.92 -12.37
CA ARG A 140 -8.47 -21.32 -12.27
C ARG A 140 -9.40 -20.35 -12.99
N ILE A 141 -9.08 -19.06 -12.97
CA ILE A 141 -9.83 -18.03 -13.69
C ILE A 141 -9.66 -18.24 -15.20
N ALA A 142 -8.43 -18.42 -15.69
CA ALA A 142 -8.15 -18.68 -17.10
C ALA A 142 -8.86 -19.94 -17.61
N GLU A 143 -8.78 -21.05 -16.87
CA GLU A 143 -9.45 -22.33 -17.21
C GLU A 143 -10.97 -22.19 -17.35
N SER A 144 -11.58 -21.21 -16.68
CA SER A 144 -13.02 -20.94 -16.81
C SER A 144 -13.40 -20.14 -18.06
N MET A 145 -12.42 -19.58 -18.77
CA MET A 145 -12.62 -18.65 -19.89
C MET A 145 -11.95 -19.11 -21.19
N THR A 146 -10.99 -20.04 -21.13
CA THR A 146 -10.34 -20.61 -22.32
C THR A 146 -10.00 -22.08 -22.12
N GLU A 147 -10.06 -22.85 -23.22
CA GLU A 147 -9.59 -24.24 -23.29
C GLU A 147 -8.07 -24.32 -23.54
N GLN A 148 -7.41 -23.19 -23.82
CA GLN A 148 -5.96 -23.14 -24.04
C GLN A 148 -5.23 -23.36 -22.71
N SER A 149 -4.28 -24.30 -22.68
CA SER A 149 -3.46 -24.55 -21.49
C SER A 149 -2.41 -23.44 -21.31
N LEU A 150 -2.59 -22.58 -20.30
CA LEU A 150 -1.70 -21.47 -19.97
C LEU A 150 -0.76 -21.81 -18.79
N PRO A 151 0.55 -21.51 -18.86
CA PRO A 151 1.53 -21.84 -17.81
C PRO A 151 1.51 -20.86 -16.61
N LEU A 152 0.36 -20.72 -15.94
CA LEU A 152 0.13 -19.70 -14.90
C LEU A 152 0.74 -20.02 -13.53
N GLY A 153 1.06 -21.29 -13.23
CA GLY A 153 1.53 -21.73 -11.91
C GLY A 153 3.04 -21.61 -11.63
N ALA A 154 3.85 -21.23 -12.64
CA ALA A 154 5.32 -21.17 -12.54
C ALA A 154 5.87 -19.73 -12.53
N GLN A 155 4.99 -18.72 -12.53
CA GLN A 155 5.43 -17.34 -12.62
C GLN A 155 6.01 -16.85 -11.29
N ALA A 156 7.15 -16.17 -11.38
CA ALA A 156 7.72 -15.44 -10.25
C ALA A 156 6.76 -14.30 -9.82
N PRO A 157 6.80 -13.86 -8.55
CA PRO A 157 6.06 -12.68 -8.11
C PRO A 157 6.31 -11.49 -9.03
N ALA A 158 5.28 -10.71 -9.34
CA ALA A 158 5.44 -9.42 -10.02
C ALA A 158 6.13 -8.40 -9.12
N PHE A 159 5.94 -8.54 -7.80
CA PHE A 159 6.53 -7.68 -6.77
C PHE A 159 7.31 -8.53 -5.74
N PRO A 160 8.49 -9.05 -6.09
CA PRO A 160 9.22 -10.02 -5.26
C PRO A 160 9.60 -9.51 -3.86
N ALA A 161 9.97 -8.24 -3.70
CA ALA A 161 10.33 -7.71 -2.39
C ALA A 161 9.10 -7.54 -1.51
N TYR A 162 8.03 -6.94 -2.05
CA TYR A 162 6.78 -6.74 -1.33
C TYR A 162 6.11 -8.07 -0.94
N SER A 163 6.07 -9.02 -1.88
CA SER A 163 5.44 -10.33 -1.66
C SER A 163 6.19 -11.13 -0.60
N ALA A 164 7.53 -11.16 -0.66
CA ALA A 164 8.33 -11.86 0.33
C ALA A 164 8.24 -11.24 1.73
N ALA A 165 8.22 -9.91 1.83
CA ALA A 165 8.06 -9.22 3.10
C ALA A 165 6.69 -9.48 3.72
N THR A 166 5.63 -9.36 2.94
CA THR A 166 4.25 -9.57 3.39
C THR A 166 4.04 -11.04 3.80
N ASP A 167 4.54 -12.00 3.03
CA ASP A 167 4.50 -13.42 3.40
C ASP A 167 5.24 -13.70 4.71
N ARG A 168 6.42 -13.10 4.89
CA ARG A 168 7.19 -13.28 6.13
C ARG A 168 6.49 -12.63 7.32
N LEU A 169 5.94 -11.43 7.15
CA LEU A 169 5.15 -10.74 8.17
C LEU A 169 3.95 -11.59 8.59
N MET A 170 3.16 -12.07 7.62
CA MET A 170 1.98 -12.86 7.92
C MET A 170 2.32 -14.17 8.64
N TYR A 171 3.44 -14.80 8.29
CA TYR A 171 3.91 -15.99 8.99
C TYR A 171 4.32 -15.67 10.43
N SER A 172 5.10 -14.60 10.64
CA SER A 172 5.68 -14.28 11.95
C SER A 172 4.66 -13.73 12.93
N LEU A 173 3.77 -12.83 12.48
CA LEU A 173 2.75 -12.21 13.33
C LEU A 173 1.62 -13.18 13.73
N GLY A 174 1.50 -14.33 13.06
CA GLY A 174 0.42 -15.27 13.32
C GLY A 174 0.38 -15.78 14.77
N GLY A 175 1.53 -15.97 15.40
CA GLY A 175 1.63 -16.36 16.82
C GLY A 175 1.04 -15.28 17.74
N ASP A 176 1.53 -14.05 17.59
CA ASP A 176 1.17 -12.90 18.44
C ASP A 176 -0.30 -12.53 18.30
N LEU A 177 -0.86 -12.70 17.10
CA LEU A 177 -2.26 -12.41 16.78
C LEU A 177 -3.21 -13.59 17.05
N GLY A 178 -2.66 -14.78 17.31
CA GLY A 178 -3.43 -16.02 17.40
C GLY A 178 -4.18 -16.34 16.13
N MET A 179 -3.61 -15.98 15.00
CA MET A 179 -4.19 -16.13 13.67
C MET A 179 -3.23 -16.97 12.84
N ASN A 180 -3.77 -17.89 12.06
CA ASN A 180 -2.97 -18.45 10.98
C ASN A 180 -2.84 -17.42 9.83
N ARG A 181 -1.99 -17.75 8.84
CA ARG A 181 -1.74 -16.88 7.69
C ARG A 181 -3.03 -16.48 6.96
N ASP A 182 -3.96 -17.41 6.80
CA ASP A 182 -5.19 -17.18 6.04
C ASP A 182 -6.13 -16.24 6.79
N GLN A 183 -6.29 -16.43 8.11
CA GLN A 183 -7.09 -15.55 8.97
C GLN A 183 -6.54 -14.12 9.02
N LEU A 184 -5.22 -13.96 9.04
CA LEU A 184 -4.59 -12.64 8.96
C LEU A 184 -4.77 -12.02 7.57
N GLY A 185 -4.66 -12.82 6.51
CA GLY A 185 -4.98 -12.40 5.15
C GLY A 185 -6.42 -11.92 5.02
N ASP A 186 -7.36 -12.66 5.61
CA ASP A 186 -8.78 -12.30 5.62
C ASP A 186 -9.03 -11.01 6.41
N LEU A 187 -8.41 -10.84 7.58
CA LEU A 187 -8.47 -9.59 8.37
C LEU A 187 -8.00 -8.40 7.52
N ILE A 188 -6.83 -8.52 6.89
CA ILE A 188 -6.25 -7.47 6.03
C ILE A 188 -7.19 -7.16 4.87
N ASP A 189 -7.69 -8.20 4.21
CA ASP A 189 -8.49 -8.03 3.03
C ASP A 189 -9.86 -7.44 3.41
N SER A 190 -10.52 -7.89 4.48
CA SER A 190 -11.81 -7.35 4.94
C SER A 190 -11.73 -5.95 5.55
N THR A 191 -10.52 -5.45 5.80
CA THR A 191 -10.29 -4.11 6.35
C THR A 191 -10.04 -3.12 5.22
N ALA A 192 -10.69 -1.96 5.30
CA ALA A 192 -10.42 -0.85 4.40
C ALA A 192 -8.92 -0.49 4.40
N ARG A 193 -8.37 -0.16 3.23
CA ARG A 193 -6.92 0.01 3.03
C ARG A 193 -6.28 0.94 4.04
N THR A 194 -6.91 2.09 4.33
CA THR A 194 -6.39 3.06 5.29
C THR A 194 -6.27 2.52 6.72
N GLN A 195 -6.99 1.44 7.08
CA GLN A 195 -7.08 0.92 8.44
C GLN A 195 -6.39 -0.44 8.65
N ARG A 196 -5.76 -1.02 7.63
CA ARG A 196 -5.21 -2.40 7.73
C ARG A 196 -4.15 -2.57 8.82
N PHE A 197 -3.20 -1.65 8.94
CA PHE A 197 -2.20 -1.74 10.01
C PHE A 197 -2.81 -1.51 11.39
N ASN A 198 -3.79 -0.61 11.48
CA ASN A 198 -4.53 -0.37 12.72
C ASN A 198 -5.27 -1.64 13.16
N ALA A 199 -5.94 -2.33 12.24
CA ALA A 199 -6.62 -3.59 12.54
C ALA A 199 -5.66 -4.70 13.00
N ILE A 200 -4.44 -4.77 12.45
CA ILE A 200 -3.39 -5.69 12.93
C ILE A 200 -2.98 -5.33 14.37
N ALA A 201 -2.71 -4.05 14.64
CA ALA A 201 -2.32 -3.59 15.98
C ALA A 201 -3.42 -3.80 17.01
N ASP A 202 -4.66 -3.40 16.70
CA ASP A 202 -5.82 -3.57 17.58
C ASP A 202 -6.05 -5.06 17.88
N ARG A 203 -5.91 -5.95 16.88
CA ARG A 203 -6.03 -7.39 17.09
C ARG A 203 -4.96 -7.95 18.04
N ALA A 204 -3.73 -7.46 17.95
CA ALA A 204 -2.65 -7.85 18.86
C ALA A 204 -2.93 -7.40 20.30
N LEU A 205 -3.30 -6.13 20.47
CA LEU A 205 -3.63 -5.55 21.77
C LEU A 205 -4.82 -6.27 22.41
N ASP A 206 -5.89 -6.49 21.66
CA ASP A 206 -7.09 -7.17 22.17
C ASP A 206 -6.80 -8.59 22.66
N ARG A 207 -5.88 -9.29 22.00
CA ARG A 207 -5.51 -10.66 22.36
C ARG A 207 -4.66 -10.74 23.61
N GLN A 208 -3.63 -9.89 23.72
CA GLN A 208 -2.66 -9.98 24.82
C GLN A 208 -3.15 -9.25 26.06
N VAL A 209 -3.70 -8.04 25.90
CA VAL A 209 -3.95 -7.09 27.00
C VAL A 209 -5.28 -6.35 26.91
N GLY A 210 -6.21 -6.82 26.07
CA GLY A 210 -7.44 -6.08 25.73
C GLY A 210 -8.34 -5.72 26.92
N GLY A 211 -8.31 -6.50 28.00
CA GLY A 211 -9.06 -6.23 29.23
C GLY A 211 -8.34 -5.31 30.23
N LEU A 212 -7.06 -5.03 30.00
CA LEU A 212 -6.20 -4.23 30.89
C LEU A 212 -5.97 -2.81 30.38
N ILE A 213 -6.14 -2.57 29.07
CA ILE A 213 -5.89 -1.28 28.43
C ILE A 213 -7.12 -0.37 28.54
N PRO A 214 -6.98 0.84 29.12
CA PRO A 214 -8.00 1.88 29.03
C PRO A 214 -8.19 2.37 27.59
N GLU A 215 -9.43 2.68 27.21
CA GLU A 215 -9.74 3.14 25.84
C GLU A 215 -8.99 4.43 25.46
N SER A 216 -8.73 5.30 26.45
CA SER A 216 -7.92 6.52 26.29
C SER A 216 -6.51 6.24 25.78
N HIS A 217 -5.93 5.07 26.07
CA HIS A 217 -4.55 4.74 25.70
C HIS A 217 -4.45 4.07 24.33
N ARG A 218 -5.54 3.47 23.82
CA ARG A 218 -5.53 2.63 22.60
C ARG A 218 -4.95 3.34 21.38
N ALA A 219 -5.27 4.62 21.20
CA ALA A 219 -4.78 5.38 20.05
C ALA A 219 -3.24 5.48 20.03
N GLN A 220 -2.62 5.73 21.19
CA GLN A 220 -1.17 5.81 21.33
C GLN A 220 -0.52 4.43 21.09
N LEU A 221 -1.04 3.38 21.73
CA LEU A 221 -0.49 2.02 21.57
C LEU A 221 -0.55 1.53 20.12
N ARG A 222 -1.63 1.89 19.42
CA ARG A 222 -1.78 1.60 17.99
C ARG A 222 -0.71 2.31 17.17
N GLU A 223 -0.39 3.57 17.46
CA GLU A 223 0.70 4.28 16.78
C GLU A 223 2.04 3.58 17.01
N ASP A 224 2.33 3.22 18.27
CA ASP A 224 3.57 2.55 18.67
C ASP A 224 3.74 1.17 17.99
N LEU A 225 2.65 0.44 17.75
CA LEU A 225 2.65 -0.86 17.06
C LEU A 225 2.61 -0.75 15.53
N THR A 226 2.00 0.29 14.97
CA THR A 226 1.89 0.44 13.50
C THR A 226 3.15 1.02 12.88
N GLY A 227 3.96 1.77 13.63
CA GLY A 227 5.23 2.34 13.19
C GLY A 227 6.16 1.32 12.49
N PRO A 228 6.49 0.19 13.14
CA PRO A 228 7.30 -0.86 12.53
C PRO A 228 6.72 -1.36 11.21
N LEU A 229 5.41 -1.67 11.15
CA LEU A 229 4.74 -2.20 9.96
C LEU A 229 4.85 -1.23 8.76
N ARG A 230 4.58 0.05 9.00
CA ARG A 230 4.66 1.10 7.97
C ARG A 230 6.08 1.25 7.46
N ARG A 231 7.08 1.34 8.34
CA ARG A 231 8.49 1.47 7.94
C ARG A 231 9.02 0.25 7.20
N GLY A 232 8.72 -0.95 7.70
CA GLY A 232 9.13 -2.23 7.12
C GLY A 232 8.70 -2.39 5.68
N LEU A 233 7.43 -2.08 5.41
CA LEU A 233 6.85 -2.20 4.08
C LEU A 233 7.18 -1.00 3.19
N GLY A 234 7.03 0.23 3.69
CA GLY A 234 7.33 1.44 2.91
C GLY A 234 8.82 1.57 2.56
N GLY A 235 9.72 1.03 3.39
CA GLY A 235 11.16 1.01 3.13
C GLY A 235 11.57 0.15 1.93
N LEU A 236 10.71 -0.76 1.47
CA LEU A 236 11.01 -1.68 0.37
C LEU A 236 10.88 -1.07 -1.02
N THR A 237 10.24 0.09 -1.17
CA THR A 237 9.94 0.61 -2.51
C THR A 237 11.15 0.81 -3.39
N MET A 238 12.26 1.29 -2.82
CA MET A 238 13.52 1.42 -3.57
C MET A 238 14.06 0.08 -4.06
N THR A 239 13.93 -0.95 -3.22
CA THR A 239 14.33 -2.31 -3.58
C THR A 239 13.45 -2.84 -4.69
N GLU A 240 12.13 -2.68 -4.57
CA GLU A 240 11.17 -3.17 -5.54
C GLU A 240 11.32 -2.48 -6.89
N MET A 241 11.53 -1.16 -6.90
CA MET A 241 11.61 -0.37 -8.12
C MET A 241 13.00 -0.40 -8.78
N SER A 242 14.03 -0.91 -8.12
CA SER A 242 15.37 -1.00 -8.71
C SER A 242 15.40 -2.03 -9.84
N GLU A 243 15.82 -1.59 -11.02
CA GLU A 243 16.14 -2.41 -12.19
C GLU A 243 17.51 -3.08 -12.05
N LEU A 244 18.43 -2.48 -11.30
CA LEU A 244 19.76 -3.05 -11.03
C LEU A 244 19.75 -4.18 -9.99
N THR A 245 18.66 -4.32 -9.24
CA THR A 245 18.50 -5.39 -8.25
C THR A 245 17.79 -6.58 -8.88
N ASN A 246 18.47 -7.73 -8.97
CA ASN A 246 17.84 -8.93 -9.53
C ASN A 246 16.68 -9.43 -8.61
N PRO A 247 15.68 -10.15 -9.16
CA PRO A 247 14.51 -10.61 -8.41
C PRO A 247 14.83 -11.46 -7.17
N GLY A 248 15.87 -12.29 -7.21
CA GLY A 248 16.27 -13.11 -6.06
C GLY A 248 16.80 -12.28 -4.89
N SER A 249 17.56 -11.21 -5.19
CA SER A 249 17.98 -10.24 -4.17
C SER A 249 16.79 -9.46 -3.61
N LYS A 250 15.85 -9.03 -4.46
CA LYS A 250 14.60 -8.37 -4.03
C LYS A 250 13.82 -9.24 -3.04
N GLN A 251 13.65 -10.52 -3.38
CA GLN A 251 12.96 -11.50 -2.54
C GLN A 251 13.65 -11.68 -1.18
N ARG A 252 14.98 -11.84 -1.18
CA ARG A 252 15.76 -11.99 0.07
C ARG A 252 15.63 -10.75 0.97
N TRP A 253 15.78 -9.57 0.39
CA TRP A 253 15.66 -8.32 1.16
C TRP A 253 14.24 -8.09 1.66
N GLY A 254 13.22 -8.43 0.87
CA GLY A 254 11.83 -8.47 1.31
C GLY A 254 11.64 -9.37 2.53
N TRP A 255 12.15 -10.60 2.46
CA TRP A 255 12.09 -11.55 3.57
C TRP A 255 12.76 -11.01 4.85
N ASP A 256 13.97 -10.47 4.72
CA ASP A 256 14.72 -9.90 5.84
C ASP A 256 13.97 -8.71 6.46
N SER A 257 13.37 -7.84 5.63
CA SER A 257 12.50 -6.74 6.08
C SER A 257 11.34 -7.24 6.91
N GLY A 258 10.59 -8.20 6.37
CA GLY A 258 9.40 -8.73 7.04
C GLY A 258 9.76 -9.42 8.36
N GLN A 259 10.93 -10.06 8.44
CA GLN A 259 11.43 -10.63 9.68
C GLN A 259 11.73 -9.56 10.73
N VAL A 260 12.55 -8.57 10.38
CA VAL A 260 12.97 -7.52 11.32
C VAL A 260 11.76 -6.74 11.83
N THR A 261 10.85 -6.40 10.91
CA THR A 261 9.60 -5.71 11.21
C THR A 261 8.72 -6.51 12.18
N ALA A 262 8.57 -7.82 11.97
CA ALA A 262 7.81 -8.66 12.89
C ALA A 262 8.48 -8.78 14.26
N THR A 263 9.82 -8.89 14.31
CA THR A 263 10.55 -8.91 15.59
C THR A 263 10.39 -7.60 16.37
N GLU A 264 10.46 -6.46 15.69
CA GLU A 264 10.26 -5.14 16.32
C GLU A 264 8.82 -4.97 16.81
N PHE A 265 7.83 -5.37 15.99
CA PHE A 265 6.42 -5.39 16.40
C PHE A 265 6.19 -6.24 17.65
N GLY A 266 6.68 -7.48 17.65
CA GLY A 266 6.54 -8.40 18.78
C GLY A 266 7.22 -7.87 20.03
N SER A 267 8.44 -7.33 19.92
CA SER A 267 9.16 -6.76 21.07
C SER A 267 8.43 -5.55 21.67
N ASN A 268 7.82 -4.69 20.84
CA ASN A 268 7.02 -3.57 21.34
C ASN A 268 5.72 -4.06 21.99
N LEU A 269 5.09 -5.10 21.43
CA LEU A 269 3.88 -5.72 22.01
C LEU A 269 4.17 -6.38 23.36
N ASP A 270 5.30 -7.09 23.47
CA ASP A 270 5.73 -7.73 24.73
C ASP A 270 5.97 -6.67 25.81
N ASP A 271 6.69 -5.59 25.49
CA ASP A 271 6.92 -4.48 26.43
C ASP A 271 5.62 -3.78 26.86
N ILE A 272 4.67 -3.59 25.93
CA ILE A 272 3.34 -3.08 26.24
C ILE A 272 2.62 -4.04 27.18
N THR A 273 2.68 -5.34 26.88
CA THR A 273 2.03 -6.39 27.67
C THR A 273 2.56 -6.40 29.10
N ASP A 274 3.89 -6.45 29.23
CA ASP A 274 4.59 -6.44 30.51
C ASP A 274 4.24 -5.20 31.36
N HIS A 275 4.12 -4.02 30.74
CA HIS A 275 3.71 -2.79 31.45
C HIS A 275 2.32 -2.92 32.07
N TYR A 276 1.32 -3.31 31.27
CA TYR A 276 -0.07 -3.38 31.73
C TYR A 276 -0.32 -4.56 32.69
N GLU A 277 0.30 -5.71 32.45
CA GLU A 277 0.19 -6.88 33.33
C GLU A 277 0.88 -6.65 34.68
N SER A 278 2.11 -6.09 34.66
CA SER A 278 2.84 -5.78 35.89
C SER A 278 2.10 -4.76 36.75
N TRP A 279 1.54 -3.71 36.12
CA TRP A 279 0.72 -2.74 36.85
C TRP A 279 -0.49 -3.39 37.50
N ASN A 280 -1.26 -4.19 36.74
CA ASN A 280 -2.46 -4.85 37.25
C ASN A 280 -2.14 -5.87 38.36
N ALA A 281 -0.97 -6.53 38.31
CA ALA A 281 -0.52 -7.44 39.36
C ALA A 281 -0.20 -6.70 40.67
N GLU A 282 0.38 -5.51 40.59
CA GLU A 282 0.74 -4.69 41.75
C GLU A 282 -0.43 -3.84 42.28
N HIS A 283 -1.31 -3.40 41.38
CA HIS A 283 -2.38 -2.43 41.62
C HIS A 283 -3.71 -2.93 41.03
N PRO A 284 -4.27 -4.04 41.55
CA PRO A 284 -5.52 -4.58 41.03
C PRO A 284 -6.66 -3.55 41.20
N ASP A 285 -7.54 -3.47 40.21
CA ASP A 285 -8.68 -2.56 40.14
C ASP A 285 -8.34 -1.05 40.08
N ILE A 286 -7.05 -0.71 39.88
CA ILE A 286 -6.60 0.68 39.65
C ILE A 286 -6.23 0.84 38.19
N GLU A 287 -6.79 1.85 37.54
CA GLU A 287 -6.50 2.17 36.14
C GLU A 287 -4.98 2.37 35.93
N PRO A 288 -4.37 1.65 34.98
CA PRO A 288 -2.94 1.77 34.70
C PRO A 288 -2.60 3.15 34.15
N PRO A 289 -1.39 3.68 34.42
CA PRO A 289 -0.90 4.86 33.73
C PRO A 289 -0.60 4.54 32.27
N GLU A 290 -0.55 5.59 31.44
CA GLU A 290 0.00 5.49 30.08
C GLU A 290 1.43 4.92 30.09
N LEU A 291 1.90 4.44 28.93
CA LEU A 291 3.28 3.99 28.79
C LEU A 291 4.25 5.11 29.22
N PRO A 292 5.25 4.80 30.06
CA PRO A 292 6.22 5.79 30.48
C PRO A 292 7.10 6.23 29.29
N ASP A 293 7.55 7.49 29.32
CA ASP A 293 8.43 8.05 28.28
C ASP A 293 9.68 7.18 28.03
N SER A 294 10.25 6.58 29.08
CA SER A 294 11.41 5.69 28.97
C SER A 294 11.17 4.47 28.08
N LEU A 295 9.93 3.94 28.08
CA LEU A 295 9.58 2.80 27.24
C LEU A 295 9.35 3.25 25.79
N ARG A 296 8.72 4.42 25.61
CA ARG A 296 8.59 5.04 24.28
C ARG A 296 9.94 5.39 23.66
N ASP A 297 10.90 5.84 24.46
CA ASP A 297 12.27 6.09 24.00
C ASP A 297 12.96 4.78 23.61
N THR A 298 12.68 3.67 24.31
CA THR A 298 13.14 2.33 23.90
C THR A 298 12.60 1.94 22.52
N PHE A 299 11.33 2.25 22.22
CA PHE A 299 10.75 2.00 20.89
C PHE A 299 11.44 2.83 19.80
N ARG A 300 11.76 4.10 20.10
CA ARG A 300 12.52 4.97 19.18
C ARG A 300 13.96 4.49 18.96
N ASP A 301 14.61 4.01 20.00
CA ASP A 301 15.96 3.46 19.91
C ASP A 301 15.99 2.18 19.05
N ARG A 302 14.97 1.32 19.17
CA ARG A 302 14.81 0.15 18.30
C ARG A 302 14.57 0.56 16.85
N GLU A 303 13.73 1.56 16.62
CA GLU A 303 13.50 2.11 15.28
C GLU A 303 14.81 2.59 14.64
N GLU A 304 15.60 3.36 15.38
CA GLU A 304 16.87 3.88 14.87
C GLU A 304 17.91 2.76 14.66
N ALA A 305 17.95 1.75 15.54
CA ALA A 305 18.81 0.59 15.37
C ALA A 305 18.45 -0.23 14.11
N THR A 306 17.15 -0.46 13.88
CA THR A 306 16.64 -1.10 12.64
C THR A 306 17.05 -0.29 11.42
N ARG A 307 16.88 1.04 11.45
CA ARG A 307 17.27 1.93 10.36
C ARG A 307 18.78 1.88 10.07
N GLN A 308 19.61 1.83 11.11
CA GLN A 308 21.06 1.71 10.96
C GLN A 308 21.49 0.36 10.42
N ASP A 309 20.88 -0.74 10.89
CA ASP A 309 21.12 -2.09 10.35
C ASP A 309 20.80 -2.13 8.86
N TRP A 310 19.66 -1.57 8.46
CA TRP A 310 19.25 -1.42 7.07
C TRP A 310 20.24 -0.62 6.22
N ALA A 311 20.68 0.54 6.71
CA ALA A 311 21.69 1.34 6.03
C ALA A 311 23.02 0.58 5.89
N SER A 312 23.41 -0.19 6.91
CA SER A 312 24.66 -0.97 6.91
C SER A 312 24.66 -2.12 5.90
N LYS A 313 23.49 -2.72 5.64
CA LYS A 313 23.29 -3.80 4.66
C LYS A 313 23.33 -3.31 3.20
N GLY A 314 23.57 -2.02 2.99
CA GLY A 314 23.56 -1.40 1.66
C GLY A 314 22.18 -1.38 1.05
N TRP A 315 21.15 -1.50 1.88
CA TRP A 315 19.78 -1.33 1.45
C TRP A 315 19.62 0.13 0.98
N PRO A 316 18.92 0.41 -0.12
CA PRO A 316 18.68 1.77 -0.55
C PRO A 316 17.73 2.55 0.39
N ALA A 317 17.66 2.16 1.66
CA ALA A 317 16.95 2.83 2.74
C ALA A 317 17.44 4.28 2.87
N GLN A 318 16.58 5.18 2.41
CA GLN A 318 16.37 6.54 2.87
C GLN A 318 17.53 7.11 3.72
N ARG A 319 18.52 7.75 3.08
CA ARG A 319 19.12 8.89 3.75
C ARG A 319 18.00 9.91 3.95
N PRO A 320 17.72 10.38 5.18
CA PRO A 320 16.68 11.36 5.40
C PRO A 320 16.95 12.58 4.53
N VAL A 321 15.87 13.06 3.91
CA VAL A 321 15.81 14.29 3.10
C VAL A 321 15.69 15.52 4.00
N ALA A 322 15.79 15.34 5.32
CA ALA A 322 15.84 16.45 6.25
C ALA A 322 17.16 17.22 6.04
N GLY A 323 17.03 18.46 5.53
CA GLY A 323 18.15 19.37 5.30
C GLY A 323 18.49 19.71 3.84
N ARG A 324 17.77 19.17 2.85
CA ARG A 324 17.98 19.51 1.42
C ARG A 324 16.89 20.39 0.79
N GLU A 325 16.02 20.99 1.60
CA GLU A 325 14.97 21.90 1.13
C GLU A 325 15.52 23.12 0.36
N LYS A 326 16.80 23.46 0.53
CA LYS A 326 17.49 24.47 -0.30
C LYS A 326 17.79 24.02 -1.73
N GLU A 327 17.97 22.72 -1.99
CA GLU A 327 18.28 22.19 -3.34
C GLU A 327 17.05 22.09 -4.25
N TYR A 328 15.83 22.27 -3.73
CA TYR A 328 14.61 22.32 -4.55
C TYR A 328 14.42 23.68 -5.26
N TYR A 329 14.90 24.77 -4.65
CA TYR A 329 14.75 26.13 -5.21
C TYR A 329 15.95 26.61 -6.01
N GLU A 330 17.12 26.00 -5.82
CA GLU A 330 18.25 26.16 -6.71
C GLU A 330 18.17 25.03 -7.73
N ARG A 331 17.83 25.34 -8.99
CA ARG A 331 17.89 24.38 -10.11
C ARG A 331 19.11 23.48 -9.91
N LEU A 332 18.89 22.19 -9.61
CA LEU A 332 19.97 21.21 -9.60
C LEU A 332 20.74 21.42 -10.90
N PRO A 333 22.04 21.77 -10.83
CA PRO A 333 22.87 21.75 -12.02
C PRO A 333 22.68 20.39 -12.67
N GLU A 334 22.70 20.30 -14.00
CA GLU A 334 22.77 19.02 -14.72
C GLU A 334 23.99 18.24 -14.20
N GLN A 335 23.82 17.49 -13.11
CA GLN A 335 24.86 16.66 -12.54
C GLN A 335 24.93 15.43 -13.43
N LEU A 336 25.98 15.39 -14.26
CA LEU A 336 26.43 14.18 -14.92
C LEU A 336 26.78 13.14 -13.84
N TYR A 337 25.83 12.29 -13.51
CA TYR A 337 26.05 11.17 -12.60
C TYR A 337 27.04 10.19 -13.24
N PRO A 338 28.18 9.87 -12.59
CA PRO A 338 29.30 9.15 -13.19
C PRO A 338 29.03 7.68 -13.54
N ASN A 339 27.94 7.06 -13.05
CA ASN A 339 27.58 5.69 -13.42
C ASN A 339 26.06 5.43 -13.36
N ALA A 340 25.63 4.35 -14.02
CA ALA A 340 24.21 3.95 -14.11
C ALA A 340 23.55 3.72 -12.75
N ARG A 341 24.31 3.27 -11.75
CA ARG A 341 23.82 3.06 -10.37
C ARG A 341 23.48 4.38 -9.70
N GLU A 342 24.31 5.41 -9.84
CA GLU A 342 24.04 6.73 -9.28
C GLU A 342 22.87 7.43 -9.98
N GLN A 343 22.70 7.22 -11.28
CA GLN A 343 21.53 7.69 -12.04
C GLN A 343 20.23 7.02 -11.57
N GLU A 344 20.25 5.70 -11.36
CA GLU A 344 19.10 4.96 -10.85
C GLU A 344 18.76 5.39 -9.42
N ILE A 345 19.75 5.52 -8.54
CA ILE A 345 19.56 6.02 -7.17
C ILE A 345 18.92 7.41 -7.18
N ALA A 346 19.38 8.31 -8.05
CA ALA A 346 18.80 9.66 -8.17
C ALA A 346 17.34 9.63 -8.65
N LYS A 347 17.02 8.83 -9.67
CA LYS A 347 15.64 8.65 -10.16
C LYS A 347 14.72 8.07 -9.07
N LEU A 348 15.20 7.05 -8.38
CA LEU A 348 14.44 6.40 -7.32
C LEU A 348 14.25 7.33 -6.10
N GLN A 349 15.24 8.14 -5.75
CA GLN A 349 15.10 9.19 -4.72
C GLN A 349 14.07 10.25 -5.12
N GLN A 350 14.08 10.69 -6.37
CA GLN A 350 13.08 11.62 -6.90
C GLN A 350 11.66 11.00 -6.87
N PHE A 351 11.53 9.71 -7.19
CA PHE A 351 10.29 8.96 -7.08
C PHE A 351 9.80 8.86 -5.63
N LEU A 352 10.67 8.53 -4.66
CA LEU A 352 10.27 8.51 -3.26
C LEU A 352 9.77 9.88 -2.80
N TRP A 353 10.46 10.97 -3.17
CA TRP A 353 10.06 12.32 -2.77
C TRP A 353 8.69 12.73 -3.30
N SER A 354 8.30 12.28 -4.49
CA SER A 354 6.95 12.56 -5.01
C SER A 354 5.85 11.79 -4.28
N HIS A 355 6.18 10.70 -3.60
CA HIS A 355 5.24 9.83 -2.88
C HIS A 355 5.29 9.98 -1.35
N THR A 356 6.29 10.66 -0.80
CA THR A 356 6.44 10.94 0.65
C THR A 356 6.34 12.43 1.01
N ALA A 357 6.21 13.33 0.05
CA ALA A 357 5.97 14.74 0.35
C ALA A 357 4.61 14.89 1.04
N PRO A 358 4.51 15.65 2.16
CA PRO A 358 3.22 15.98 2.74
C PRO A 358 2.37 16.62 1.64
N SER A 359 1.16 16.10 1.42
CA SER A 359 0.18 16.81 0.60
C SER A 359 0.12 18.23 1.14
N GLN A 360 0.50 19.24 0.34
CA GLN A 360 0.14 20.60 0.67
C GLN A 360 -1.37 20.56 0.89
N ARG A 361 -1.81 20.89 2.12
CA ARG A 361 -3.19 21.25 2.38
C ARG A 361 -3.51 22.36 1.40
N ASN A 362 -4.15 22.01 0.30
CA ASN A 362 -4.81 22.97 -0.55
C ASN A 362 -6.03 23.41 0.25
N ASP A 363 -5.85 24.44 1.08
CA ASP A 363 -6.91 25.38 1.41
C ASP A 363 -7.34 26.04 0.10
N SER A 364 -8.13 25.30 -0.66
CA SER A 364 -8.82 25.76 -1.85
C SER A 364 -10.26 25.35 -1.64
N ALA A 365 -10.96 26.19 -0.88
CA ALA A 365 -12.41 26.25 -0.89
C ALA A 365 -12.84 26.35 -2.36
N VAL A 366 -13.35 25.23 -2.89
CA VAL A 366 -14.10 25.24 -4.14
C VAL A 366 -15.56 25.40 -3.74
N ASP A 367 -16.07 26.60 -4.04
CA ASP A 367 -17.48 26.95 -4.09
C ASP A 367 -18.30 25.82 -4.74
N ALA A 368 -19.14 25.16 -3.93
CA ALA A 368 -20.33 24.49 -4.40
C ALA A 368 -21.53 25.32 -3.96
N GLY A 369 -21.94 26.24 -4.83
CA GLY A 369 -23.04 27.17 -4.58
C GLY A 369 -24.40 26.48 -4.41
N GLY A 370 -25.25 27.10 -3.59
CA GLY A 370 -26.71 27.04 -3.78
C GLY A 370 -27.55 26.66 -2.57
N ARG A 371 -27.65 27.53 -1.55
CA ARG A 371 -28.94 27.80 -0.89
C ARG A 371 -28.93 29.15 -0.15
N PRO A 372 -30.06 29.89 -0.14
CA PRO A 372 -30.07 31.32 0.10
C PRO A 372 -29.96 31.67 1.57
N ASP A 373 -29.15 32.69 1.77
CA ASP A 373 -28.87 33.43 2.99
C ASP A 373 -30.14 34.12 3.50
N ASN A 374 -30.64 33.66 4.64
CA ASN A 374 -31.69 34.33 5.40
C ASN A 374 -31.34 34.23 6.89
N VAL A 375 -30.86 35.33 7.46
CA VAL A 375 -31.21 35.90 8.78
C VAL A 375 -30.01 36.53 9.49
N ARG A 376 -29.91 37.85 9.30
CA ARG A 376 -29.58 38.92 10.26
C ARG A 376 -28.12 39.25 10.58
N GLN A 377 -27.69 40.29 9.86
CA GLN A 377 -26.88 41.41 10.36
C GLN A 377 -27.30 41.92 11.75
N ILE A 378 -26.30 42.13 12.61
CA ILE A 378 -26.16 43.25 13.56
C ILE A 378 -24.65 43.60 13.46
N GLY A 379 -24.21 44.65 12.74
CA GLY A 379 -24.21 46.06 13.16
C GLY A 379 -23.17 46.28 14.26
N SER A 380 -22.18 47.18 14.23
CA SER A 380 -21.88 48.33 13.37
C SER A 380 -20.57 48.96 13.87
N ALA A 381 -19.72 49.41 12.94
CA ALA A 381 -18.89 50.63 12.94
C ALA A 381 -18.27 51.18 14.25
N ARG A 382 -16.96 51.46 14.21
CA ARG A 382 -16.43 52.86 14.25
C ARG A 382 -14.92 52.96 13.98
N LYS A 383 -14.63 53.70 12.88
CA LYS A 383 -13.53 54.61 12.48
C LYS A 383 -12.09 54.54 13.06
N PRO A 384 -11.09 54.87 12.20
CA PRO A 384 -9.72 55.23 12.58
C PRO A 384 -9.58 56.75 12.89
N ASP A 385 -8.59 57.15 13.70
CA ASP A 385 -7.49 58.08 13.35
C ASP A 385 -6.71 58.62 14.58
N ARG A 386 -5.40 58.86 14.37
CA ARG A 386 -4.47 59.82 15.04
C ARG A 386 -4.03 59.67 16.51
N GLY A 387 -2.79 59.20 16.70
CA GLY A 387 -1.57 60.01 16.96
C GLY A 387 -1.48 61.03 18.12
N ILE A 388 -0.34 60.92 18.84
CA ILE A 388 0.36 61.87 19.76
C ILE A 388 -0.24 61.89 21.18
N GLU A 389 0.49 61.69 22.29
CA GLU A 389 1.89 62.05 22.66
C GLU A 389 2.90 60.89 22.79
#